data_AF-U1X1L5-F1
#
_entry.id   AF-U1X1L5-F1
#
_cell.length_a   1.000
_cell.length_b   1.000
_cell.length_c   1.000
_cell.angle_alpha   90.00
_cell.angle_beta   90.00
_cell.angle_gamma   90.00
#
_symmetry.space_group_name_H-M   'P 1'
#
loop_
_entity.id
_entity.type
_entity.pdbx_description
1 polymer ?
#
loop_
_entity_poly.entity_id
_entity_poly.type
_entity_poly.pdbx_seq_one_letter_code
_entity_poly.pdbx_strand_id
1 'polypeptide(L)' 'MLSNIGFPGLILILVIALIVFGPKKLPEIGRAFGQTLKEFKNSTRELTADDDDKKPTLKEIK' A
#
# COMPACT_ATOMS: atom_id res chain seq x y z
N MET A 1 -1.35 -5.77 -29.61
CA MET A 1 0.14 -5.74 -29.61
C MET A 1 0.72 -5.40 -28.24
N LEU A 2 0.16 -4.45 -27.48
CA LEU A 2 0.61 -4.13 -26.10
C LEU A 2 0.24 -5.20 -25.05
N SER A 3 -0.84 -5.96 -25.24
CA SER A 3 -1.25 -7.01 -24.28
C SER A 3 -0.31 -8.23 -24.20
N ASN A 4 0.64 -8.35 -25.13
CA ASN A 4 1.72 -9.35 -25.06
C ASN A 4 2.92 -8.86 -24.23
N ILE A 5 2.95 -7.58 -23.87
CA ILE A 5 3.85 -7.01 -22.87
C ILE A 5 3.22 -7.32 -21.50
N GLY A 6 3.15 -8.60 -21.16
CA GLY A 6 2.67 -9.04 -19.86
C GLY A 6 3.69 -8.74 -18.76
N PHE A 7 3.71 -9.59 -17.75
CA PHE A 7 4.67 -9.56 -16.65
C PHE A 7 6.15 -9.34 -17.07
N PRO A 8 6.66 -9.90 -18.19
CA PRO A 8 8.05 -9.65 -18.62
C PRO A 8 8.36 -8.17 -18.93
N GLY A 9 7.41 -7.41 -19.47
CA GLY A 9 7.62 -5.99 -19.77
C GLY A 9 7.68 -5.13 -18.52
N LEU A 10 6.86 -5.46 -17.51
CA LEU A 10 6.89 -4.78 -16.22
C LEU A 10 8.24 -5.00 -15.52
N ILE A 11 8.80 -6.21 -15.60
CA ILE A 11 10.15 -6.52 -15.08
C ILE A 11 11.21 -5.68 -15.78
N LEU A 12 11.15 -5.52 -17.11
CA LEU A 12 12.13 -4.70 -17.83
C LEU A 12 12.10 -3.24 -17.35
N ILE A 13 10.91 -2.67 -17.19
CA ILE A 13 10.73 -1.31 -16.66
C ILE A 13 11.27 -1.23 -15.22
N LEU A 14 10.97 -2.24 -14.39
CA LEU A 14 11.47 -2.31 -13.01
C LEU A 14 13.00 -2.33 -12.98
N VAL A 15 13.66 -3.12 -13.84
CA VAL A 15 15.13 -3.18 -13.91
C VAL A 15 15.71 -1.81 -14.28
N ILE A 16 15.16 -1.13 -15.28
CA ILE A 16 15.62 0.22 -15.66
C ILE A 16 15.43 1.19 -14.49
N ALA A 17 14.27 1.16 -13.82
CA ALA A 17 14.01 1.98 -12.64
C ALA A 17 14.99 1.67 -11.50
N LEU A 18 15.33 0.40 -11.28
CA LEU A 18 16.30 -0.03 -10.27
C LEU A 18 17.73 0.41 -10.61
N ILE A 19 18.08 0.56 -11.89
CA ILE A 19 19.39 1.11 -12.29
C ILE A 19 19.45 2.61 -11.99
N VAL A 20 18.38 3.35 -12.29
CA VAL A 20 18.32 4.80 -12.08
C VAL A 20 18.21 5.17 -10.60
N PHE A 21 17.29 4.52 -9.88
CA PHE A 21 17.00 4.83 -8.48
C PHE A 21 17.79 3.96 -7.49
N GLY A 22 18.22 2.76 -7.89
CA GLY A 22 18.87 1.79 -7.00
C GLY A 22 17.88 0.87 -6.28
N PRO A 23 18.23 -0.41 -6.06
CA PRO A 23 17.32 -1.40 -5.45
C PRO A 23 17.00 -1.14 -3.97
N LYS A 24 17.82 -0.34 -3.28
CA LYS A 24 17.58 0.03 -1.88
C LYS A 24 16.57 1.16 -1.72
N LYS A 25 16.44 2.05 -2.71
CA LYS A 25 15.56 3.24 -2.62
C LYS A 25 14.08 2.89 -2.75
N LEU A 26 13.73 1.92 -3.61
CA LEU A 26 12.34 1.48 -3.79
C LEU A 26 11.71 0.97 -2.47
N PRO A 27 12.34 0.06 -1.72
CA PRO A 27 11.85 -0.36 -0.40
C PRO A 27 11.83 0.76 0.64
N GLU A 28 12.80 1.66 0.61
CA GLU A 28 12.90 2.80 1.53
C GLU A 28 11.73 3.78 1.33
N ILE A 29 11.45 4.16 0.07
CA ILE A 29 10.31 5.00 -0.30
C ILE A 29 9.00 4.30 0.05
N GLY A 30 8.87 3.00 -0.25
CA GLY A 30 7.69 2.22 0.09
C GLY A 30 7.41 2.15 1.60
N ARG A 31 8.47 2.06 2.43
CA ARG A 31 8.33 2.09 3.90
C ARG A 31 7.87 3.46 4.39
N ALA A 32 8.48 4.54 3.92
CA ALA A 32 8.09 5.90 4.29
C ALA A 32 6.64 6.19 3.86
N PHE A 33 6.30 5.92 2.61
CA PHE A 33 4.95 6.09 2.08
C PHE A 33 3.93 5.20 2.81
N GLY A 34 4.31 3.96 3.11
CA GLY A 34 3.45 3.02 3.85
C GLY A 34 3.16 3.47 5.28
N GLN A 35 4.13 4.10 5.96
CA GLN A 35 3.91 4.71 7.27
C GLN A 35 2.93 5.87 7.17
N THR A 36 3.11 6.78 6.21
CA THR A 36 2.17 7.88 5.95
C THR A 36 0.77 7.36 5.64
N LEU A 37 0.64 6.36 4.77
CA LEU A 37 -0.67 5.81 4.39
C LEU A 37 -1.34 5.08 5.56
N LYS A 38 -0.55 4.45 6.46
CA LYS A 38 -1.05 3.81 7.68
C LYS A 38 -1.59 4.84 8.67
N GLU A 39 -0.86 5.91 8.90
CA GLU A 39 -1.28 7.02 9.76
C GLU A 39 -2.52 7.71 9.19
N PHE A 40 -2.50 8.04 7.89
CA PHE A 40 -3.64 8.61 7.18
C PHE A 40 -4.88 7.73 7.33
N LYS A 41 -4.78 6.42 7.08
CA LYS A 41 -5.89 5.47 7.26
C LYS A 41 -6.42 5.47 8.69
N ASN A 42 -5.55 5.52 9.69
CA ASN A 42 -5.95 5.51 11.10
C ASN A 42 -6.70 6.80 11.46
N SER A 43 -6.18 7.96 11.07
CA SER A 43 -6.85 9.25 11.29
C SER A 43 -8.17 9.33 10.53
N THR A 44 -8.22 8.87 9.27
CA THR A 44 -9.50 8.81 8.52
C THR A 44 -10.49 7.88 9.21
N ARG A 45 -10.04 6.73 9.76
CA ARG A 45 -10.92 5.83 10.52
C ARG A 45 -11.48 6.47 11.77
N GLU A 46 -10.69 7.23 12.52
CA GLU A 46 -11.17 7.96 13.69
C GLU A 46 -12.20 9.04 13.30
N LEU A 47 -11.96 9.75 12.19
CA LEU A 47 -12.87 10.76 11.67
C LEU A 47 -14.18 10.19 11.09
N THR A 48 -14.13 8.97 10.51
CA THR A 48 -15.31 8.28 9.97
C THR A 48 -16.02 7.41 11.02
N ALA A 49 -15.35 7.04 12.11
CA ALA A 49 -15.94 6.24 13.18
C ALA A 49 -17.05 6.99 13.94
N ASP A 50 -17.06 8.32 13.92
CA ASP A 50 -18.13 9.14 14.49
C ASP A 50 -19.47 8.99 13.73
N ASP A 51 -19.46 8.42 12.51
CA ASP A 51 -20.65 8.15 11.69
C ASP A 51 -21.03 6.65 11.59
N ASP A 52 -20.19 5.72 12.06
CA ASP A 52 -20.32 4.28 11.75
C ASP A 52 -20.13 3.36 12.97
N ASP A 53 -20.48 3.87 14.15
CA ASP A 53 -20.31 3.22 15.45
C ASP A 53 -21.35 2.11 15.72
N LYS A 54 -21.49 1.12 14.82
CA LYS A 54 -22.11 -0.20 15.12
C LYS A 54 -21.54 -1.32 14.24
N LYS A 55 -20.36 -1.84 14.59
CA LYS A 55 -20.09 -3.27 14.41
C LYS A 55 -19.74 -3.90 15.76
N PRO A 56 -20.58 -4.82 16.26
CA PRO A 56 -20.47 -5.34 17.60
C PRO A 56 -19.18 -6.15 17.72
N THR A 57 -18.55 -6.00 18.87
CA THR A 57 -17.57 -6.90 19.45
C THR A 57 -18.12 -8.34 19.45
N LEU A 58 -17.86 -9.09 18.38
CA LEU A 58 -18.01 -10.54 18.36
C LEU A 58 -16.73 -11.18 18.89
N LYS A 59 -16.43 -10.94 20.16
CA LYS A 59 -15.63 -11.82 21.01
C LYS A 59 -16.19 -11.72 22.43
N GLU A 60 -16.33 -12.87 23.08
CA GLU A 60 -16.91 -13.10 24.41
C GLU A 60 -18.43 -13.23 24.49
N ILE A 61 -19.00 -14.26 23.86
CA ILE A 61 -19.91 -15.19 24.58
C ILE A 61 -19.83 -16.58 23.93
N LYS A 62 -19.03 -17.49 24.50
CA LYS A 62 -19.41 -18.87 24.90
C LYS A 62 -18.17 -19.71 25.20
#